data_AF-J1EIW9-F1
#
_entry.id   AF-J1EIW9-F1
#
_cell.length_a   1.000
_cell.length_b   1.000
_cell.length_c   1.000
_cell.angle_alpha   90.00
_cell.angle_beta   90.00
_cell.angle_gamma   90.00
#
_symmetry.space_group_name_H-M   'P 1'
#
loop_
_entity.id
_entity.type
_entity.pdbx_description
1 polymer ?
#
loop_
_entity_poly.entity_id
_entity_poly.type
_entity_poly.pdbx_seq_one_letter_code
_entity_poly.pdbx_strand_id
1 'polypeptide(L)' 'MTLNANYSPVYHAPHFEPTVDELAALKHLEMENISVTSALKEHVSGRLYEHGFIAKNAHGQLTITDTGRHLVRRQNN' A
#
# COMPACT_ATOMS: atom_id res chain seq x y z
N MET A 1 27.91 7.42 33.53
CA MET A 1 26.48 7.70 33.25
C MET A 1 26.30 7.54 31.75
N THR A 2 25.67 6.45 31.29
CA THR A 2 25.51 6.19 29.86
C THR A 2 24.06 5.80 29.62
N LEU A 3 23.43 6.53 28.69
CA LEU A 3 22.01 6.48 28.35
C LEU A 3 21.59 5.10 27.83
N ASN A 4 20.53 4.56 28.43
CA ASN A 4 19.75 3.43 27.95
C ASN A 4 18.90 3.87 26.75
N ALA A 5 19.39 3.59 25.53
CA ALA A 5 18.58 3.68 24.33
C ALA A 5 17.53 2.57 24.39
N ASN A 6 16.28 2.94 24.66
CA ASN A 6 15.13 2.06 24.48
C ASN A 6 15.02 1.71 23.00
N TYR A 7 15.60 0.58 22.62
CA TYR A 7 15.46 0.02 21.28
C TYR A 7 14.06 -0.57 21.18
N SER A 8 13.10 0.21 20.69
CA SER A 8 11.80 -0.32 20.28
C SER A 8 12.06 -1.24 19.08
N PRO A 9 11.87 -2.57 19.21
CA PRO A 9 12.00 -3.44 18.05
C PRO A 9 10.89 -3.05 17.08
N VAL A 10 11.26 -2.43 15.97
CA VAL A 10 10.35 -2.23 14.84
C VAL A 10 9.95 -3.63 14.40
N TYR A 11 8.73 -4.04 14.76
CA TYR A 11 8.19 -5.34 14.41
C TYR A 11 8.02 -5.40 12.89
N HIS A 12 9.01 -5.97 12.20
CA HIS A 12 8.87 -6.36 10.80
C HIS A 12 8.21 -7.73 10.79
N ALA A 13 6.89 -7.77 10.63
CA ALA A 13 6.22 -9.03 10.31
C ALA A 13 6.89 -9.64 9.06
N PRO A 14 7.22 -10.94 9.05
CA PRO A 14 7.90 -11.58 7.92
C PRO A 14 7.06 -11.55 6.63
N HIS A 15 5.76 -11.26 6.74
CA HIS A 15 4.86 -11.05 5.62
C HIS A 15 4.16 -9.69 5.78
N PHE A 16 4.14 -8.89 4.72
CA PHE A 16 3.33 -7.68 4.70
C PHE A 16 1.84 -8.05 4.71
N GLU A 17 1.13 -7.58 5.73
CA GLU A 17 -0.32 -7.63 5.76
C GLU A 17 -0.87 -6.21 5.58
N PRO A 18 -1.62 -5.96 4.48
CA PRO A 18 -2.25 -4.66 4.27
C PRO A 18 -3.40 -4.47 5.27
N THR A 19 -3.60 -3.23 5.68
CA THR A 19 -4.78 -2.86 6.49
C THR A 19 -6.07 -2.96 5.67
N VAL A 20 -7.22 -2.87 6.35
CA VAL A 20 -8.54 -2.83 5.69
C VAL A 20 -8.64 -1.64 4.73
N ASP A 21 -8.13 -0.47 5.13
CA ASP A 21 -8.12 0.74 4.29
C ASP A 21 -7.21 0.56 3.07
N GLU A 22 -6.05 -0.07 3.25
CA GLU A 22 -5.12 -0.38 2.15
C GLU A 22 -5.75 -1.36 1.15
N LEU A 23 -6.50 -2.36 1.63
CA LEU A 23 -7.26 -3.26 0.75
C LEU A 23 -8.41 -2.54 0.03
N ALA A 24 -9.11 -1.61 0.69
CA ALA A 24 -10.15 -0.82 0.06
C ALA A 24 -9.59 0.07 -1.06
N ALA A 25 -8.44 0.71 -0.82
CA ALA A 25 -7.73 1.50 -1.84
C ALA A 25 -7.32 0.63 -3.04
N LEU A 26 -6.84 -0.59 -2.82
CA LEU A 26 -6.53 -1.53 -3.90
C LEU A 26 -7.79 -1.94 -4.68
N LYS A 27 -8.91 -2.20 -4.01
CA LYS A 27 -10.19 -2.50 -4.68
C LYS A 27 -10.67 -1.35 -5.56
N HIS A 28 -10.55 -0.12 -5.08
CA HIS A 28 -10.89 1.06 -5.88
C HIS A 28 -9.99 1.19 -7.11
N LEU A 29 -8.68 1.00 -6.94
CA LEU A 29 -7.71 1.00 -8.04
C LEU A 29 -7.87 -0.14 -9.05
N GLU A 30 -8.53 -1.24 -8.68
CA GLU A 30 -8.92 -2.30 -9.60
C GLU A 30 -10.03 -1.84 -10.57
N MET A 31 -10.86 -0.88 -10.15
CA MET A 31 -11.97 -0.35 -10.94
C MET A 31 -11.56 0.86 -11.79
N GLU A 32 -10.77 1.77 -11.23
CA GLU A 32 -10.32 2.98 -11.93
C GLU A 32 -8.94 3.48 -11.48
N ASN A 33 -8.23 4.16 -12.38
CA ASN A 33 -6.95 4.79 -12.06
C ASN A 33 -7.21 6.15 -11.41
N ILE A 34 -6.49 6.47 -10.35
CA ILE A 34 -6.61 7.77 -9.66
C ILE A 34 -5.34 8.60 -9.84
N SER A 35 -5.48 9.92 -9.94
CA SER A 35 -4.30 10.81 -10.00
C SER A 35 -3.50 10.73 -8.69
N VAL A 36 -2.17 10.95 -8.74
CA VAL A 36 -1.34 10.99 -7.52
C VAL A 36 -1.83 12.08 -6.54
N THR A 37 -2.28 13.23 -7.03
CA THR A 37 -2.83 14.29 -6.19
C THR A 37 -4.13 13.86 -5.49
N SER A 38 -4.98 13.11 -6.19
CA SER A 38 -6.18 12.50 -5.60
C SER A 38 -5.80 11.46 -4.56
N ALA A 39 -4.83 10.59 -4.87
CA ALA A 39 -4.35 9.56 -3.95
C ALA A 39 -3.80 10.12 -2.63
N LEU A 40 -3.11 11.26 -2.68
CA LEU A 40 -2.66 11.97 -1.48
C LEU A 40 -3.83 12.50 -0.64
N LYS A 41 -4.92 12.96 -1.27
CA LYS A 41 -6.14 13.40 -0.59
C LYS A 41 -6.96 12.22 -0.02
N GLU A 42 -6.96 11.10 -0.74
CA GLU A 42 -7.60 9.83 -0.39
C GLU A 42 -6.78 9.02 0.63
N HIS A 43 -5.64 9.54 1.10
CA HIS A 43 -4.74 8.87 2.03
C HIS A 43 -4.27 7.47 1.57
N VAL A 44 -4.06 7.30 0.25
CA VAL A 44 -3.50 6.05 -0.27
C VAL A 44 -2.13 5.82 0.36
N SER A 45 -1.99 4.67 1.03
CA SER A 45 -0.79 4.34 1.79
C SER A 45 0.44 4.23 0.90
N GLY A 46 1.52 4.93 1.28
CA GLY A 46 2.83 4.80 0.63
C GLY A 46 3.37 3.37 0.68
N ARG A 47 2.96 2.58 1.68
CA ARG A 47 3.38 1.17 1.83
C ARG A 47 2.90 0.31 0.65
N LEU A 48 1.75 0.63 0.05
CA LEU A 48 1.27 -0.07 -1.14
C LEU A 48 2.24 0.11 -2.32
N TYR A 49 2.88 1.27 -2.42
CA TYR A 49 3.89 1.55 -3.42
C TYR A 49 5.22 0.84 -3.10
N GLU A 50 5.66 0.92 -1.84
CA GLU A 50 6.90 0.27 -1.36
C GLU A 50 6.89 -1.25 -1.57
N HIS A 51 5.73 -1.89 -1.41
CA HIS A 51 5.55 -3.32 -1.62
C HIS A 51 5.14 -3.70 -3.06
N GLY A 52 5.05 -2.73 -3.97
CA GLY A 52 4.80 -2.96 -5.39
C GLY A 52 3.37 -3.38 -5.74
N PHE A 53 2.39 -3.09 -4.88
CA PHE A 53 0.96 -3.36 -5.15
C PHE A 53 0.33 -2.29 -6.05
N ILE A 54 0.92 -1.08 -6.08
CA ILE A 54 0.50 0.01 -6.95
C ILE A 54 1.72 0.63 -7.63
N ALA A 55 1.52 1.21 -8.81
CA ALA A 55 2.56 1.89 -9.58
C ALA A 55 2.04 3.18 -10.21
N LYS A 56 2.95 4.13 -10.47
CA LYS A 56 2.65 5.36 -11.20
C LYS A 56 2.80 5.10 -12.70
N ASN A 57 1.76 5.38 -13.49
CA ASN A 57 1.79 5.25 -14.94
C ASN A 57 2.40 6.50 -15.63
N ALA A 58 2.53 6.46 -16.95
CA ALA A 58 3.09 7.56 -17.75
C ALA A 58 2.29 8.88 -17.64
N HIS A 59 1.01 8.81 -17.27
CA HIS A 59 0.12 9.96 -17.05
C HIS A 59 0.18 10.51 -15.63
N GLY A 60 1.02 9.93 -14.77
CA GLY A 60 1.13 10.33 -13.38
C GLY A 60 -0.07 9.94 -12.51
N GLN A 61 -0.78 8.89 -12.90
CA GLN A 61 -1.85 8.27 -12.11
C GLN A 61 -1.31 7.02 -11.40
N LEU A 62 -1.86 6.71 -10.24
CA LEU A 62 -1.65 5.43 -9.57
C LEU A 62 -2.55 4.38 -10.21
N THR A 63 -1.99 3.20 -10.37
CA THR A 63 -2.62 2.03 -11.01
C THR A 63 -2.29 0.79 -10.19
N ILE A 64 -3.23 -0.15 -10.07
CA ILE A 64 -2.96 -1.43 -9.42
C ILE A 64 -2.02 -2.29 -10.28
N THR A 65 -1.05 -2.95 -9.66
CA THR A 65 -0.17 -3.92 -10.32
C THR A 65 -0.78 -5.32 -10.32
N ASP A 66 -0.16 -6.25 -11.04
CA ASP A 66 -0.58 -7.66 -10.99
C ASP A 66 -0.43 -8.28 -9.60
N THR A 67 0.60 -7.87 -8.84
CA THR A 67 0.78 -8.25 -7.44
C THR A 67 -0.37 -7.74 -6.57
N GLY A 68 -0.78 -6.48 -6.77
CA GLY A 68 -1.94 -5.89 -6.09
C GLY A 68 -3.23 -6.65 -6.39
N ARG A 69 -3.47 -7.00 -7.65
CA ARG A 69 -4.66 -7.77 -8.05
C ARG A 69 -4.70 -9.16 -7.43
N HIS A 70 -3.58 -9.87 -7.36
CA HIS A 70 -3.53 -11.18 -6.70
C HIS A 70 -3.87 -11.09 -5.20
N LEU A 71 -3.39 -10.04 -4.53
CA LEU A 71 -3.70 -9.79 -3.12
C LEU A 71 -5.20 -9.55 -2.90
N VAL A 72 -5.83 -8.70 -3.71
CA VAL A 72 -7.29 -8.44 -3.63
C VAL A 72 -8.09 -9.73 -3.85
N ARG A 73 -7.72 -10.54 -4.85
CA ARG A 73 -8.39 -11.82 -5.14
C ARG A 73 -8.29 -12.82 -3.99
N ARG A 74 -7.14 -12.90 -3.32
CA ARG A 74 -6.94 -13.78 -2.16
C ARG A 74 -7.85 -13.43 -0.99
N GLN A 75 -8.22 -12.14 -0.84
CA GLN A 75 -9.10 -11.68 0.24
C GLN A 75 -10.59 -11.84 -0.08
N ASN A 76 -10.95 -12.08 -1.34
CA ASN A 76 -12.33 -12.25 -1.77
C ASN A 76 -12.77 -13.73 -1.80
N ASN A 77 -11.89 -14.67 -1.45
CA ASN A 77 -12.12 -16.12 -1.44
C ASN A 77 -11.94 -16.69 -0.04
#